data_AF-A0A063Z6Q6-F1
#
_entry.id   AF-A0A063Z6Q6-F1
#
_cell.length_a   1.000
_cell.length_b   1.000
_cell.length_c   1.000
_cell.angle_alpha   90.00
_cell.angle_beta   90.00
_cell.angle_gamma   90.00
#
_symmetry.space_group_name_H-M   'P 1'
#
loop_
_entity.id
_entity.type
_entity.pdbx_description
1 polymer ?
#
loop_
_entity_poly.entity_id
_entity_poly.type
_entity_poly.pdbx_seq_one_letter_code
_entity_poly.pdbx_strand_id
1 'polypeptide(L)'
;MAKYTETIDLYSDDGKLLKSGVTLDRISPLVNPATSKIIDLTKRTINVNLGGIQDALKTGKLGKGKIKGRELDLPIMENKDAIVAKIKEMIQVEEGDDTEILEFNGGKLLLVEVPSKRLINAATYDAAITSVAAATTFAIVDQFNIDGFNASTVKAACWGSYPHTQDMQGALVTSILNIPQN
;
A
#
# COMPACT_ATOMS: atom_id res chain seq x y z
N MET A 1 38.00 7.05 4.59
CA MET A 1 38.70 6.28 3.53
C MET A 1 37.71 5.30 2.93
N ALA A 2 37.75 5.07 1.61
CA ALA A 2 36.94 4.02 1.00
C ALA A 2 37.33 2.67 1.61
N LYS A 3 36.34 1.86 2.01
CA LYS A 3 36.57 0.55 2.65
C LYS A 3 37.23 -0.46 1.70
N TYR A 4 37.08 -0.24 0.40
CA TYR A 4 37.52 -1.09 -0.70
C TYR A 4 38.28 -0.25 -1.72
N THR A 5 39.24 -0.86 -2.43
CA THR A 5 40.05 -0.21 -3.47
C THR A 5 39.58 -0.56 -4.88
N GLU A 6 38.72 -1.56 -5.01
CA GLU A 6 38.18 -2.07 -6.27
C GLU A 6 37.27 -1.02 -6.94
N THR A 7 37.38 -0.94 -8.27
CA THR A 7 36.52 -0.11 -9.12
C THR A 7 35.82 -0.95 -10.16
N ILE A 8 34.61 -0.52 -10.54
CA ILE A 8 33.77 -1.15 -11.55
C ILE A 8 33.27 -0.12 -12.56
N ASP A 9 32.88 -0.62 -13.73
CA ASP A 9 32.19 0.13 -14.75
C ASP A 9 30.69 -0.23 -14.71
N LEU A 10 29.83 0.77 -14.63
CA LEU A 10 28.39 0.62 -14.65
C LEU A 10 27.88 0.75 -16.08
N TYR A 11 27.08 -0.23 -16.51
CA TYR A 11 26.43 -0.27 -17.80
C TYR A 11 24.90 -0.23 -17.64
N SER A 12 24.20 0.30 -18.64
CA SER A 12 22.74 0.21 -18.76
C SER A 12 22.30 -1.19 -19.20
N ASP A 13 20.99 -1.43 -19.13
CA ASP A 13 20.34 -2.66 -19.58
C ASP A 13 20.47 -2.90 -21.10
N ASP A 14 20.66 -1.86 -21.89
CA ASP A 14 21.00 -1.93 -23.32
C ASP A 14 22.51 -2.04 -23.61
N GLY A 15 23.34 -2.24 -22.57
CA GLY A 15 24.77 -2.50 -22.69
C GLY A 15 25.64 -1.27 -22.97
N LYS A 16 25.14 -0.05 -22.76
CA LYS A 16 25.93 1.19 -22.89
C LYS A 16 26.64 1.53 -21.60
N LEU A 17 27.88 2.00 -21.68
CA LEU A 17 28.64 2.45 -20.52
C LEU A 17 27.98 3.72 -19.93
N LEU A 18 27.56 3.66 -18.68
CA LEU A 18 27.00 4.79 -17.93
C LEU A 18 28.11 5.54 -17.18
N LYS A 19 28.98 4.80 -16.49
CA LYS A 19 30.06 5.38 -15.68
C LYS A 19 31.19 4.38 -15.46
N SER A 20 32.42 4.80 -15.75
CA SER A 20 33.62 3.99 -15.47
C SER A 20 34.30 4.39 -14.15
N GLY A 21 35.05 3.46 -13.55
CA GLY A 21 35.90 3.73 -12.38
C GLY A 21 35.14 4.01 -11.09
N VAL A 22 33.91 3.50 -10.97
CA VAL A 22 33.09 3.67 -9.76
C VAL A 22 33.65 2.78 -8.65
N THR A 23 33.92 3.35 -7.48
CA THR A 23 34.38 2.54 -6.34
C THR A 23 33.28 1.58 -5.89
N LEU A 24 33.65 0.33 -5.61
CA LEU A 24 32.69 -0.76 -5.37
C LEU A 24 31.68 -0.46 -4.24
N ASP A 25 32.06 0.31 -3.23
CA ASP A 25 31.17 0.71 -2.13
C ASP A 25 29.96 1.55 -2.57
N ARG A 26 30.01 2.18 -3.75
CA ARG A 26 28.94 3.08 -4.24
C ARG A 26 27.69 2.37 -4.70
N ILE A 27 27.75 1.06 -4.97
CA ILE A 27 26.57 0.24 -5.24
C ILE A 27 26.04 -0.45 -3.98
N SER A 28 26.71 -0.31 -2.84
CA SER A 28 26.26 -0.90 -1.57
C SER A 28 24.89 -0.34 -1.16
N PRO A 29 23.94 -1.19 -0.71
CA PRO A 29 22.66 -0.73 -0.16
C PRO A 29 22.80 0.24 1.02
N LEU A 30 23.93 0.21 1.72
CA LEU A 30 24.20 1.05 2.88
C LEU A 30 24.63 2.49 2.52
N VAL A 31 24.95 2.74 1.25
CA VAL A 31 25.50 4.03 0.78
C VAL A 31 24.73 4.57 -0.42
N ASN A 32 24.19 3.69 -1.26
CA ASN A 32 23.51 4.08 -2.49
C ASN A 32 22.12 4.66 -2.19
N PRO A 33 21.86 5.94 -2.49
CA PRO A 33 20.57 6.57 -2.18
C PRO A 33 19.42 6.02 -3.01
N ALA A 34 19.67 5.55 -4.24
CA ALA A 34 18.64 4.94 -5.07
C ALA A 34 18.19 3.59 -4.47
N THR A 35 19.14 2.76 -4.03
CA THR A 35 18.82 1.51 -3.33
C THR A 35 18.06 1.76 -2.02
N SER A 36 18.48 2.77 -1.23
CA SER A 36 17.76 3.16 -0.02
C SER A 36 16.32 3.58 -0.31
N LYS A 37 16.10 4.38 -1.37
CA LYS A 37 14.76 4.78 -1.81
C LYS A 37 13.91 3.59 -2.28
N ILE A 38 14.49 2.65 -3.02
CA ILE A 38 13.78 1.43 -3.47
C ILE A 38 13.33 0.60 -2.26
N ILE A 39 14.19 0.40 -1.26
CA ILE A 39 13.86 -0.35 -0.04
C ILE A 39 12.75 0.35 0.74
N ASP A 40 12.85 1.67 0.90
CA ASP A 40 11.86 2.49 1.59
C ASP A 40 10.48 2.40 0.93
N LEU A 41 10.42 2.63 -0.39
CA LEU A 41 9.19 2.52 -1.18
C LEU A 41 8.61 1.11 -1.11
N THR A 42 9.44 0.07 -1.23
CA THR A 42 8.99 -1.33 -1.13
C THR A 42 8.28 -1.61 0.20
N LYS A 43 8.70 -0.96 1.29
CA LYS A 43 8.07 -1.11 2.61
C LYS A 43 6.78 -0.30 2.77
N ARG A 44 6.68 0.86 2.13
CA ARG A 44 5.65 1.89 2.42
C ARG A 44 4.61 2.07 1.31
N THR A 45 4.79 1.41 0.19
CA THR A 45 3.86 1.46 -0.94
C THR A 45 2.82 0.34 -0.86
N ILE A 46 1.54 0.71 -0.76
CA ILE A 46 0.41 -0.20 -0.61
C ILE A 46 -0.57 -0.02 -1.77
N ASN A 47 -1.04 -1.13 -2.32
CA ASN A 47 -2.05 -1.14 -3.38
C ASN A 47 -3.46 -1.22 -2.78
N VAL A 48 -4.38 -0.38 -3.27
CA VAL A 48 -5.81 -0.41 -2.94
C VAL A 48 -6.62 -0.62 -4.21
N ASN A 49 -7.38 -1.70 -4.28
CA ASN A 49 -8.26 -2.00 -5.41
C ASN A 49 -9.71 -1.55 -5.11
N LEU A 50 -9.99 -0.24 -5.24
CA LEU A 50 -11.33 0.34 -5.01
C LEU A 50 -12.40 -0.30 -5.89
N GLY A 51 -12.10 -0.55 -7.16
CA GLY A 51 -13.03 -1.22 -8.08
C GLY A 51 -13.38 -2.63 -7.60
N GLY A 52 -12.35 -3.38 -7.19
CA GLY A 52 -12.54 -4.71 -6.61
C GLY A 52 -13.31 -4.67 -5.29
N ILE A 53 -13.10 -3.66 -4.44
CA ILE A 53 -13.83 -3.51 -3.17
C ILE A 53 -15.31 -3.31 -3.45
N GLN A 54 -15.65 -2.44 -4.41
CA GLN A 54 -17.03 -2.25 -4.85
C GLN A 54 -17.68 -3.57 -5.31
N ASP A 55 -16.99 -4.32 -6.18
CA ASP A 55 -17.52 -5.58 -6.71
C ASP A 55 -17.65 -6.66 -5.62
N ALA A 56 -16.68 -6.74 -4.70
CA ALA A 56 -16.68 -7.66 -3.58
C ALA A 56 -17.86 -7.40 -2.63
N LEU A 57 -18.08 -6.13 -2.29
CA LEU A 57 -19.20 -5.70 -1.45
C LEU A 57 -20.54 -5.97 -2.13
N LYS A 58 -20.69 -5.59 -3.40
CA LYS A 58 -21.92 -5.81 -4.17
C LYS A 58 -22.31 -7.28 -4.27
N THR A 59 -21.31 -8.18 -4.33
CA THR A 59 -21.54 -9.61 -4.53
C THR A 59 -21.46 -10.44 -3.26
N GLY A 60 -21.08 -9.84 -2.12
CA GLY A 60 -20.82 -10.51 -0.85
C GLY A 60 -19.60 -11.44 -0.90
N LYS A 61 -18.70 -11.28 -1.89
CA LYS A 61 -17.46 -12.05 -2.01
C LYS A 61 -16.39 -11.46 -1.08
N LEU A 62 -16.34 -11.95 0.16
CA LEU A 62 -15.55 -11.38 1.24
C LEU A 62 -14.56 -12.42 1.78
N GLY A 63 -13.31 -12.01 2.00
CA GLY A 63 -12.23 -12.94 2.36
C GLY A 63 -12.08 -14.04 1.31
N LYS A 64 -12.16 -15.31 1.74
CA LYS A 64 -12.01 -16.48 0.85
C LYS A 64 -13.32 -17.04 0.28
N GLY A 65 -14.46 -16.39 0.52
CA GLY A 65 -15.77 -16.98 0.20
C GLY A 65 -16.84 -15.96 -0.18
N LYS A 66 -18.08 -16.43 -0.24
CA LYS A 66 -19.26 -15.60 -0.46
C LYS A 66 -20.21 -15.71 0.72
N ILE A 67 -20.57 -14.57 1.31
CA ILE A 67 -21.50 -14.49 2.44
C ILE A 67 -22.81 -13.88 1.93
N LYS A 68 -23.81 -14.75 1.71
CA LYS A 68 -25.14 -14.33 1.24
C LYS A 68 -25.85 -13.50 2.31
N GLY A 69 -26.55 -12.45 1.91
CA GLY A 69 -27.27 -11.53 2.79
C GLY A 69 -26.38 -10.46 3.42
N ARG A 70 -25.12 -10.35 3.00
CA ARG A 70 -24.14 -9.34 3.44
C ARG A 70 -23.66 -8.46 2.28
N GLU A 71 -24.41 -8.46 1.17
CA GLU A 71 -24.16 -7.61 0.02
C GLU A 71 -24.38 -6.14 0.38
N LEU A 72 -23.50 -5.26 -0.11
CA LEU A 72 -23.63 -3.80 -0.02
C LEU A 72 -23.37 -3.21 -1.42
N ASP A 73 -24.40 -2.64 -2.03
CA ASP A 73 -24.28 -1.96 -3.32
C ASP A 73 -23.96 -0.48 -3.09
N LEU A 74 -22.68 -0.15 -3.12
CA LEU A 74 -22.17 1.20 -2.84
C LEU A 74 -21.54 1.78 -4.11
N PRO A 75 -21.86 3.03 -4.50
CA PRO A 75 -21.25 3.68 -5.65
C PRO A 75 -19.86 4.25 -5.31
N ILE A 76 -18.93 3.39 -4.87
CA ILE A 76 -17.55 3.74 -4.49
C ILE A 76 -16.83 4.48 -5.62
N MET A 77 -16.92 3.97 -6.85
CA MET A 77 -16.23 4.56 -7.99
C MET A 77 -16.77 5.94 -8.38
N GLU A 78 -18.05 6.20 -8.13
CA GLU A 78 -18.66 7.53 -8.36
C GLU A 78 -18.23 8.54 -7.28
N ASN A 79 -17.80 8.06 -6.11
CA ASN A 79 -17.36 8.88 -4.98
C ASN A 79 -15.84 8.76 -4.73
N LYS A 80 -15.09 8.26 -5.72
CA LYS A 80 -13.68 7.88 -5.54
C LYS A 80 -12.83 9.04 -5.03
N ASP A 81 -13.05 10.26 -5.52
CA ASP A 81 -12.19 11.41 -5.19
C ASP A 81 -12.34 11.79 -3.72
N ALA A 82 -13.56 11.74 -3.17
CA ALA A 82 -13.80 11.98 -1.75
C ALA A 82 -13.16 10.89 -0.88
N ILE A 83 -13.27 9.63 -1.30
CA ILE A 83 -12.67 8.48 -0.61
C ILE A 83 -11.14 8.58 -0.63
N VAL A 84 -10.54 8.88 -1.79
CA VAL A 84 -9.09 9.06 -1.95
C VAL A 84 -8.57 10.21 -1.09
N ALA A 85 -9.28 11.35 -1.10
CA ALA A 85 -8.94 12.49 -0.24
C ALA A 85 -8.99 12.12 1.24
N LYS A 86 -10.02 11.38 1.68
CA LYS A 86 -10.14 10.93 3.07
C LYS A 86 -9.06 9.93 3.46
N ILE A 87 -8.72 9.00 2.56
CA ILE A 87 -7.59 8.07 2.75
C ILE A 87 -6.29 8.86 2.95
N LYS A 88 -6.02 9.86 2.10
CA LYS A 88 -4.82 10.71 2.24
C LYS A 88 -4.80 11.46 3.57
N GLU A 89 -5.91 12.10 3.94
CA GLU A 89 -6.08 12.84 5.19
C GLU A 89 -5.75 11.98 6.42
N MET A 90 -6.20 10.71 6.42
CA MET A 90 -5.98 9.81 7.55
C MET A 90 -4.56 9.24 7.61
N ILE A 91 -3.90 9.08 6.46
CA ILE A 91 -2.58 8.45 6.36
C ILE A 91 -1.48 9.48 6.57
N GLN A 92 -1.62 10.70 6.08
CA GLN A 92 -0.63 11.75 6.33
C GLN A 92 -0.46 11.98 7.84
N VAL A 93 0.75 12.35 8.24
CA VAL A 93 1.09 12.69 9.62
C VAL A 93 1.06 14.21 9.79
N GLU A 94 1.59 14.93 8.81
CA GLU A 94 1.66 16.39 8.78
C GLU A 94 1.29 16.88 7.38
N GLU A 95 0.70 18.07 7.29
CA GLU A 95 0.41 18.67 5.99
C GLU A 95 1.71 18.89 5.20
N GLY A 96 1.75 18.38 3.96
CA GLY A 96 2.92 18.49 3.09
C GLY A 96 4.03 17.46 3.36
N ASP A 97 3.76 16.40 4.13
CA ASP A 97 4.68 15.26 4.24
C ASP A 97 4.80 14.45 2.93
N ASP A 98 5.58 13.36 2.97
CA ASP A 98 5.86 12.49 1.83
C ASP A 98 4.75 11.46 1.52
N THR A 99 3.50 11.74 1.93
CA THR A 99 2.32 10.96 1.57
C THR A 99 1.89 11.25 0.13
N GLU A 100 1.85 10.21 -0.70
CA GLU A 100 1.39 10.29 -2.09
C GLU A 100 0.34 9.21 -2.39
N ILE A 101 -0.65 9.54 -3.22
CA ILE A 101 -1.58 8.57 -3.77
C ILE A 101 -1.58 8.74 -5.29
N LEU A 102 -1.14 7.69 -5.98
CA LEU A 102 -1.17 7.61 -7.44
C LEU A 102 -2.38 6.80 -7.88
N GLU A 103 -3.16 7.36 -8.80
CA GLU A 103 -4.35 6.72 -9.35
C GLU A 103 -4.06 6.06 -10.70
N PHE A 104 -4.53 4.83 -10.84
CA PHE A 104 -4.44 4.05 -12.08
C PHE A 104 -5.82 3.56 -12.50
N ASN A 105 -5.99 3.30 -13.80
CA ASN A 105 -7.23 2.78 -14.38
C ASN A 105 -8.46 3.62 -14.00
N GLY A 106 -8.33 4.94 -14.02
CA GLY A 106 -9.39 5.88 -13.62
C GLY A 106 -9.71 5.86 -12.12
N GLY A 107 -8.71 5.58 -11.28
CA GLY A 107 -8.83 5.52 -9.82
C GLY A 107 -9.37 4.19 -9.28
N LYS A 108 -9.54 3.18 -10.14
CA LYS A 108 -9.91 1.82 -9.70
C LYS A 108 -8.82 1.17 -8.86
N LEU A 109 -7.57 1.49 -9.17
CA LEU A 109 -6.38 1.03 -8.45
C LEU A 109 -5.66 2.26 -7.93
N LEU A 110 -5.31 2.22 -6.65
CA LEU A 110 -4.50 3.25 -6.00
C LEU A 110 -3.18 2.63 -5.57
N LEU A 111 -2.10 3.38 -5.77
CA LEU A 111 -0.82 3.13 -5.15
C LEU A 111 -0.61 4.21 -4.09
N VAL A 112 -0.66 3.79 -2.84
CA VAL A 112 -0.57 4.67 -1.67
C VAL A 112 0.84 4.57 -1.11
N GLU A 113 1.60 5.65 -1.20
CA GLU A 113 2.87 5.80 -0.52
C GLU A 113 2.62 6.38 0.87
N VAL A 114 2.71 5.52 1.88
CA VAL A 114 2.58 5.89 3.31
C VAL A 114 3.78 6.77 3.69
N PRO A 115 3.62 7.83 4.51
CA PRO A 115 4.71 8.72 4.83
C PRO A 115 5.80 8.00 5.62
N SER A 116 7.07 8.28 5.30
CA SER A 116 8.23 7.60 5.90
C SER A 116 8.24 7.71 7.43
N LYS A 117 7.72 8.81 7.97
CA LYS A 117 7.59 9.06 9.42
C LYS A 117 6.81 7.97 10.16
N ARG A 118 5.82 7.33 9.54
CA ARG A 118 5.10 6.20 10.16
C ARG A 118 5.99 4.98 10.33
N LEU A 119 6.89 4.73 9.38
CA LEU A 119 7.74 3.53 9.37
C LEU A 119 9.01 3.71 10.20
N ILE A 120 9.54 4.93 10.29
CA ILE A 120 10.67 5.23 11.18
C ILE A 120 10.27 5.01 12.65
N ASN A 121 8.99 5.22 12.98
CA ASN A 121 8.44 5.04 14.34
C ASN A 121 7.70 3.71 14.55
N ALA A 122 7.75 2.79 13.57
CA ALA A 122 7.16 1.47 13.69
C ALA A 122 8.23 0.40 13.93
N ALA A 123 7.86 -0.68 14.62
CA ALA A 123 8.74 -1.83 14.77
C ALA A 123 9.01 -2.54 13.44
N THR A 124 8.00 -2.59 12.57
CA THR A 124 7.99 -3.36 11.31
C THR A 124 7.16 -2.66 10.22
N TYR A 125 7.27 -3.13 8.98
CA TYR A 125 6.69 -2.49 7.78
C TYR A 125 5.17 -2.70 7.62
N ASP A 126 4.57 -3.63 8.36
CA ASP A 126 3.12 -3.87 8.37
C ASP A 126 2.31 -2.67 8.89
N ALA A 127 2.95 -1.71 9.56
CA ALA A 127 2.36 -0.41 9.85
C ALA A 127 1.85 0.30 8.58
N ALA A 128 2.49 0.10 7.42
CA ALA A 128 2.03 0.66 6.15
C ALA A 128 0.68 0.04 5.72
N ILE A 129 0.63 -1.28 5.55
CA ILE A 129 -0.58 -1.94 5.05
C ILE A 129 -1.76 -1.79 6.02
N THR A 130 -1.51 -1.89 7.33
CA THR A 130 -2.56 -1.78 8.35
C THR A 130 -3.14 -0.37 8.43
N SER A 131 -2.31 0.68 8.32
CA SER A 131 -2.80 2.06 8.29
C SER A 131 -3.62 2.35 7.02
N VAL A 132 -3.17 1.90 5.85
CA VAL A 132 -3.90 2.07 4.59
C VAL A 132 -5.22 1.30 4.59
N ALA A 133 -5.21 0.06 5.07
CA ALA A 133 -6.41 -0.76 5.14
C ALA A 133 -7.42 -0.21 6.15
N ALA A 134 -6.97 0.35 7.28
CA ALA A 134 -7.83 1.06 8.23
C ALA A 134 -8.43 2.32 7.62
N ALA A 135 -7.59 3.17 7.01
CA ALA A 135 -8.02 4.41 6.36
C ALA A 135 -9.02 4.15 5.23
N THR A 136 -8.76 3.17 4.38
CA THR A 136 -9.69 2.77 3.29
C THR A 136 -11.02 2.27 3.85
N THR A 137 -11.00 1.44 4.90
CA THR A 137 -12.21 0.94 5.54
C THR A 137 -13.04 2.11 6.09
N PHE A 138 -12.39 3.00 6.84
CA PHE A 138 -13.07 4.14 7.45
C PHE A 138 -13.60 5.12 6.41
N ALA A 139 -12.79 5.48 5.40
CA ALA A 139 -13.20 6.40 4.34
C ALA A 139 -14.48 5.93 3.62
N ILE A 140 -14.61 4.63 3.35
CA ILE A 140 -15.83 4.07 2.75
C ILE A 140 -17.01 4.10 3.73
N VAL A 141 -16.77 3.72 5.00
CA VAL A 141 -17.82 3.74 6.04
C VAL A 141 -18.35 5.14 6.26
N ASP A 142 -17.47 6.13 6.35
CA ASP A 142 -17.77 7.54 6.56
C ASP A 142 -18.51 8.14 5.35
N GLN A 143 -17.98 7.94 4.13
CA GLN A 143 -18.56 8.47 2.89
C GLN A 143 -20.01 8.03 2.67
N PHE A 144 -20.36 6.79 3.07
CA PHE A 144 -21.69 6.22 2.86
C PHE A 144 -22.51 6.06 4.15
N ASN A 145 -22.04 6.62 5.27
CA ASN A 145 -22.68 6.52 6.59
C ASN A 145 -23.14 5.09 6.93
N ILE A 146 -22.22 4.13 6.76
CA ILE A 146 -22.51 2.71 6.97
C ILE A 146 -22.65 2.45 8.46
N ASP A 147 -23.76 1.80 8.84
CA ASP A 147 -24.05 1.50 10.24
C ASP A 147 -23.09 0.48 10.87
N GLY A 148 -23.12 0.39 12.20
CA GLY A 148 -22.26 -0.51 12.97
C GLY A 148 -22.49 -2.01 12.72
N PHE A 149 -23.64 -2.42 12.18
CA PHE A 149 -23.90 -3.82 11.81
C PHE A 149 -23.26 -4.20 10.48
N ASN A 150 -23.06 -3.22 9.59
CA ASN A 150 -22.57 -3.42 8.22
C ASN A 150 -21.10 -3.02 8.03
N ALA A 151 -20.52 -2.19 8.90
CA ALA A 151 -19.12 -1.75 8.79
C ALA A 151 -18.11 -2.92 8.73
N SER A 152 -18.39 -4.04 9.41
CA SER A 152 -17.56 -5.24 9.37
C SER A 152 -17.48 -5.90 7.98
N THR A 153 -18.48 -5.69 7.12
CA THR A 153 -18.50 -6.14 5.73
C THR A 153 -17.48 -5.36 4.89
N VAL A 154 -17.40 -4.03 5.08
CA VAL A 154 -16.37 -3.19 4.44
C VAL A 154 -14.97 -3.60 4.90
N LYS A 155 -14.80 -3.84 6.20
CA LYS A 155 -13.57 -4.35 6.79
C LYS A 155 -13.14 -5.68 6.14
N ALA A 156 -14.07 -6.60 5.91
CA ALA A 156 -13.75 -7.88 5.28
C ALA A 156 -13.33 -7.76 3.80
N ALA A 157 -13.84 -6.77 3.06
CA ALA A 157 -13.37 -6.49 1.70
C ALA A 157 -11.96 -5.87 1.70
N CYS A 158 -11.70 -4.94 2.61
CA CYS A 158 -10.40 -4.25 2.67
C CYS A 158 -9.28 -5.15 3.23
N TRP A 159 -9.56 -5.99 4.22
CA TRP A 159 -8.56 -6.76 4.96
C TRP A 159 -8.63 -8.28 4.75
N GLY A 160 -9.60 -8.76 3.97
CA GLY A 160 -9.80 -10.18 3.78
C GLY A 160 -10.21 -10.89 5.06
N SER A 161 -9.66 -12.08 5.29
CA SER A 161 -9.98 -12.96 6.42
C SER A 161 -9.22 -12.63 7.72
N TYR A 162 -8.37 -11.60 7.77
CA TYR A 162 -7.70 -11.18 9.00
C TYR A 162 -8.71 -10.65 10.04
N PRO A 163 -8.67 -11.10 11.32
CA PRO A 163 -7.58 -11.86 11.97
C PRO A 163 -7.83 -13.36 12.13
N HIS A 164 -8.86 -13.93 11.48
CA HIS A 164 -9.04 -15.38 11.52
C HIS A 164 -7.85 -16.09 10.83
N THR A 165 -7.36 -15.51 9.74
CA THR A 165 -6.03 -15.80 9.19
C THR A 165 -5.00 -14.83 9.76
N GLN A 166 -3.75 -15.27 9.94
CA GLN A 166 -2.65 -14.37 10.32
C GLN A 166 -2.32 -13.37 9.21
N ASP A 167 -2.49 -13.78 7.96
CA ASP A 167 -2.37 -12.92 6.79
C ASP A 167 -3.69 -12.26 6.40
N MET A 168 -3.62 -11.37 5.41
CA MET A 168 -4.77 -10.66 4.83
C MET A 168 -5.32 -11.41 3.61
N GLN A 169 -5.48 -12.73 3.67
CA GLN A 169 -5.98 -13.51 2.53
C GLN A 169 -7.37 -13.03 2.07
N GLY A 170 -7.51 -12.80 0.76
CA GLY A 170 -8.72 -12.26 0.15
C GLY A 170 -8.91 -10.75 0.32
N ALA A 171 -7.91 -10.05 0.85
CA ALA A 171 -7.92 -8.59 0.93
C ALA A 171 -7.77 -7.93 -0.43
N LEU A 172 -8.38 -6.75 -0.56
CA LEU A 172 -8.24 -5.87 -1.71
C LEU A 172 -7.37 -4.64 -1.40
N VAL A 173 -6.80 -4.59 -0.19
CA VAL A 173 -5.65 -3.77 0.17
C VAL A 173 -4.46 -4.69 0.35
N THR A 174 -3.41 -4.52 -0.46
CA THR A 174 -2.30 -5.48 -0.59
C THR A 174 -0.94 -4.80 -0.60
N SER A 175 0.09 -5.47 -0.07
CA SER A 175 1.49 -5.02 -0.09
C SER A 175 2.34 -5.89 -1.01
N ILE A 176 3.48 -5.35 -1.47
CA ILE A 176 4.54 -6.11 -2.15
C ILE A 176 5.20 -7.08 -1.16
N LEU A 177 5.41 -6.64 0.08
CA LEU A 177 5.98 -7.47 1.14
C LEU A 177 4.88 -8.33 1.78
N ASN A 178 5.20 -9.60 2.02
CA ASN A 178 4.35 -10.51 2.78
C ASN A 178 4.35 -10.14 4.27
N ILE A 179 3.50 -10.76 5.09
CA ILE A 179 3.50 -10.51 6.53
C ILE A 179 4.82 -10.96 7.18
N PRO A 180 5.28 -10.33 8.27
CA PRO A 180 6.52 -10.70 8.95
C PRO A 180 6.59 -12.13 9.50
N GLN A 181 5.44 -12.80 9.67
CA GLN A 181 5.36 -14.16 10.22
C GLN A 181 5.59 -15.28 9.18
N ASN A 182 5.57 -14.96 7.89
CA ASN A 182 5.81 -15.91 6.79
C ASN A 182 7.28 -15.90 6.37
#